data_AF-K2EU97-F1
#
_entry.id   AF-K2EU97-F1
#
_cell.length_a   1.000
_cell.length_b   1.000
_cell.length_c   1.000
_cell.angle_alpha   90.00
_cell.angle_beta   90.00
_cell.angle_gamma   90.00
#
_symmetry.space_group_name_H-M   'P 1'
#
loop_
_entity.id
_entity.type
_entity.pdbx_description
1 polymer ?
#
loop_
_entity_poly.entity_id
_entity_poly.type
_entity_poly.pdbx_seq_one_letter_code
_entity_poly.pdbx_strand_id
1 'polypeptide(L)' 'MTSDTFPKEITGLDNRLISRFGWGLTVAIEPPELEMRVAILLKKASLSGYTLSEAVAFFI' A
#
# COMPACT_ATOMS: atom_id res chain seq x y z
N MET A 1 -4.17 -3.47 -12.37
CA MET A 1 -3.71 -2.07 -12.55
C MET A 1 -3.60 -1.47 -11.18
N THR A 2 -2.51 -0.75 -10.90
CA THR A 2 -2.27 -0.04 -9.63
C THR A 2 -2.08 1.44 -9.96
N SER A 3 -2.57 2.31 -9.10
CA SER A 3 -2.41 3.76 -9.25
C SER A 3 -2.32 4.38 -7.85
N ASP A 4 -1.51 5.43 -7.72
CA ASP A 4 -1.33 6.16 -6.47
C ASP A 4 -2.50 7.12 -6.18
N THR A 5 -3.38 7.33 -7.16
CA THR A 5 -4.54 8.23 -7.08
C THR A 5 -5.77 7.55 -7.65
N PHE A 6 -6.96 7.98 -7.22
CA PHE A 6 -8.19 7.41 -7.76
C PHE A 6 -8.33 7.72 -9.26
N PRO A 7 -8.90 6.80 -10.07
CA PRO A 7 -9.11 7.01 -11.50
C PRO A 7 -9.79 8.34 -11.88
N LYS A 8 -10.64 8.88 -10.99
CA LYS A 8 -11.37 10.15 -11.19
C LYS A 8 -10.47 11.39 -11.05
N GLU A 9 -9.33 11.27 -10.39
CA GLU A 9 -8.41 12.38 -10.08
C GLU A 9 -7.23 12.44 -11.05
N ILE A 10 -7.10 11.45 -11.94
CA ILE A 10 -6.03 11.40 -12.96
C ILE A 10 -6.35 12.41 -14.06
N THR A 11 -5.66 13.53 -14.06
CA THR A 11 -5.77 14.56 -15.10
C THR A 11 -5.24 14.05 -16.44
N GLY A 12 -6.00 14.24 -17.52
CA GLY A 12 -5.60 13.83 -18.88
C GLY A 12 -6.02 12.42 -19.29
N LEU A 13 -6.76 11.71 -18.43
CA LEU A 13 -7.32 10.40 -18.74
C LEU A 13 -8.69 10.52 -19.44
N ASP A 14 -8.92 9.72 -20.49
CA ASP A 14 -10.20 9.69 -21.22
C ASP A 14 -11.34 9.17 -20.30
N ASN A 15 -12.50 9.83 -20.35
CA ASN A 15 -13.70 9.44 -19.62
C ASN A 15 -14.10 7.97 -19.80
N ARG A 16 -13.85 7.38 -20.99
CA ARG A 16 -14.10 5.96 -21.25
C ARG A 16 -13.24 5.06 -20.37
N LEU A 17 -11.97 5.43 -20.13
CA LEU A 17 -11.06 4.67 -19.28
C LEU A 17 -11.42 4.80 -17.80
N ILE A 18 -11.80 6.01 -17.36
CA ILE A 18 -12.32 6.24 -15.99
C ILE A 18 -13.53 5.33 -15.73
N SER A 19 -14.47 5.27 -16.68
CA SER A 19 -15.65 4.40 -16.58
C SER A 19 -15.26 2.92 -16.51
N ARG A 20 -14.31 2.46 -17.35
CA ARG A 20 -13.83 1.07 -17.30
C ARG A 20 -13.19 0.70 -15.97
N PHE A 21 -12.39 1.60 -15.38
CA PHE A 21 -11.76 1.35 -14.09
C PHE A 21 -12.76 1.29 -12.94
N GLY A 22 -13.85 2.06 -13.01
CA GLY A 22 -14.93 2.02 -12.03
C GLY A 22 -15.83 0.77 -12.09
N TRP A 23 -15.77 -0.02 -13.18
CA TRP A 23 -16.53 -1.27 -13.31
C TRP A 23 -15.82 -2.48 -12.67
N GLY A 24 -14.55 -2.32 -12.29
CA GLY A 24 -13.80 -3.34 -11.55
C GLY A 24 -13.94 -3.20 -10.04
N LEU A 25 -13.41 -4.19 -9.30
CA LEU A 25 -13.27 -4.09 -7.85
C LEU A 25 -12.13 -3.10 -7.53
N THR A 26 -12.49 -1.87 -7.16
CA THR A 26 -11.54 -0.87 -6.68
C THR A 26 -11.40 -0.99 -5.16
N VAL A 27 -10.21 -1.36 -4.70
CA VAL A 27 -9.88 -1.38 -3.26
C VAL A 27 -8.82 -0.33 -3.00
N ALA A 28 -9.10 0.57 -2.06
CA ALA A 28 -8.12 1.54 -1.60
C ALA A 28 -7.11 0.85 -0.67
N ILE A 29 -5.84 1.21 -0.80
CA ILE A 29 -4.80 0.80 0.14
C ILE A 29 -4.54 2.00 1.05
N GLU A 30 -4.83 1.84 2.33
CA GLU A 30 -4.57 2.84 3.34
C GLU A 30 -3.24 2.54 4.07
N PRO A 31 -2.56 3.57 4.61
CA PRO A 31 -1.39 3.35 5.46
C PRO A 31 -1.74 2.41 6.63
N PRO A 32 -0.89 1.40 6.91
CA PRO A 32 -1.15 0.49 8.01
C PRO A 32 -0.96 1.16 9.36
N GLU A 33 -1.73 0.68 10.35
CA GLU A 33 -1.56 1.03 11.77
C GLU A 33 -0.23 0.52 12.32
N LEU A 34 0.16 1.01 13.51
CA LEU A 34 1.45 0.71 14.15
C LEU A 34 1.74 -0.80 14.22
N GLU A 35 0.80 -1.60 14.70
CA GLU A 35 0.97 -3.05 14.84
C GLU A 35 1.30 -3.71 13.49
N MET A 36 0.59 -3.30 12.44
CA MET A 36 0.80 -3.84 11.10
C MET A 36 2.10 -3.30 10.48
N ARG A 37 2.48 -2.05 10.75
CA ARG A 37 3.80 -1.49 10.36
C ARG A 37 4.95 -2.30 10.97
N VAL A 38 4.87 -2.65 12.25
CA VAL A 38 5.87 -3.47 12.95
C VAL A 38 5.94 -4.86 12.32
N ALA A 39 4.80 -5.51 12.07
CA ALA A 39 4.76 -6.82 11.42
C ALA A 39 5.39 -6.80 10.02
N ILE A 40 5.10 -5.76 9.22
CA ILE A 40 5.72 -5.55 7.91
C ILE A 40 7.24 -5.38 8.04
N LEU A 41 7.70 -4.57 9.00
CA LEU A 41 9.12 -4.30 9.20
C LEU A 41 9.89 -5.56 9.61
N LEU A 42 9.37 -6.33 10.58
CA LEU A 42 9.94 -7.61 11.00
C LEU A 42 10.00 -8.61 9.83
N LYS A 43 8.94 -8.67 9.02
CA LYS A 43 8.92 -9.53 7.83
C LYS A 43 9.98 -9.12 6.81
N LYS A 44 10.14 -7.82 6.56
CA LYS A 44 11.19 -7.30 5.67
C LYS A 44 12.59 -7.60 6.20
N ALA A 45 12.84 -7.40 7.49
CA ALA A 45 14.13 -7.72 8.12
C ALA A 45 14.50 -9.20 7.94
N SER A 46 13.54 -10.10 8.21
CA SER A 46 13.70 -11.54 7.99
C SER A 46 14.01 -11.88 6.53
N LEU A 47 13.31 -11.26 5.56
CA LEU A 47 13.57 -11.47 4.13
C LEU A 47 14.95 -10.94 3.69
N SER A 48 15.43 -9.88 4.33
CA SER A 48 16.77 -9.31 4.09
C SER A 48 17.89 -10.02 4.85
N GLY A 49 17.58 -11.04 5.66
CA GLY A 49 18.56 -11.79 6.44
C GLY A 49 19.03 -11.09 7.71
N TYR A 50 18.33 -10.05 8.17
CA TYR A 50 18.63 -9.36 9.42
C TYR A 50 17.70 -9.84 10.54
N THR A 51 18.27 -10.05 11.72
CA THR A 51 17.49 -10.26 12.95
C THR A 51 17.16 -8.91 13.55
N LEU A 52 15.91 -8.48 13.45
CA LEU A 52 15.41 -7.27 14.09
C LEU A 52 14.61 -7.63 15.34
N SER A 53 14.96 -7.00 16.46
CA SER A 53 14.19 -7.13 17.71
C SER A 53 12.88 -6.36 17.61
N GLU A 54 11.80 -6.95 18.14
CA GLU A 54 10.47 -6.34 18.16
C GLU A 54 10.48 -4.99 18.90
N ALA A 55 11.19 -4.85 20.01
CA ALA A 55 11.31 -3.58 20.72
C ALA A 55 11.94 -2.46 19.88
N VAL A 56 12.90 -2.80 19.01
CA VAL A 56 13.50 -1.86 18.06
C VAL A 56 12.53 -1.54 16.93
N ALA A 57 11.77 -2.52 16.47
CA ALA A 57 10.76 -2.32 15.44
C ALA A 57 9.60 -1.40 15.91
N PHE A 58 9.20 -1.50 17.18
CA PHE A 58 8.20 -0.61 17.80
C PHE A 58 8.65 0.83 17.98
N PHE A 59 9.96 1.08 17.97
CA PHE A 59 10.53 2.42 18.17
C PHE A 59 10.55 3.27 16.88
N ILE A 60 10.34 2.65 15.71
CA ILE A 60 10.42 3.28 14.37
C ILE A 60 9.03 3.59 13.81
#